data_AF-A0A956BR15-F1
#
_entry.id   AF-A0A956BR15-F1
#
_cell.length_a   1.000
_cell.length_b   1.000
_cell.length_c   1.000
_cell.angle_alpha   90.00
_cell.angle_beta   90.00
_cell.angle_gamma   90.00
#
_symmetry.space_group_name_H-M   'P 1'
#
loop_
_entity.id
_entity.type
_entity.pdbx_description
1 polymer ?
#
loop_
_entity_poly.entity_id
_entity_poly.type
_entity_poly.pdbx_seq_one_letter_code
_entity_poly.pdbx_strand_id
1 'polypeptide(L)'
;MQVWVDALLEAGDPRGTFASLQLLGEHRPLTSKEQKEVAGLLKANRSVWLGSLGAAVEPANTRFRRGLLSVATAKPKRIKGAVLEDPAWRTVEQLHSTVAHLQHPNLVSLRRIGTAYVPDPTDTKSLVGFAIDGKGGNPTWEEMQALMAKPPRGITHLETQIVLDDPGHARIPEAFPDLETVALWAYYAEGFQIRDGLAGWLARIPTVILM
;
A
#
# COMPACT_ATOMS: atom_id res chain seq x y z
N MET A 1 17.00 12.01 9.26
CA MET A 1 16.71 12.06 7.81
C MET A 1 17.31 13.29 7.13
N GLN A 2 17.36 14.44 7.81
CA GLN A 2 18.00 15.67 7.31
C GLN A 2 19.43 15.45 6.79
N VAL A 3 20.27 14.74 7.54
CA VAL A 3 21.65 14.37 7.14
C VAL A 3 21.75 13.65 5.78
N TRP A 4 20.78 12.78 5.43
CA TRP A 4 20.80 12.08 4.14
C TRP A 4 20.42 13.00 2.98
N VAL A 5 19.45 13.89 3.20
CA VAL A 5 19.04 14.89 2.20
C VAL A 5 20.17 15.88 1.94
N ASP A 6 20.83 16.34 2.99
CA ASP A 6 21.97 17.26 2.90
C ASP A 6 23.12 16.63 2.09
N ALA A 7 23.46 15.38 2.37
CA ALA A 7 24.49 14.65 1.60
C ALA A 7 24.14 14.50 0.11
N LEU A 8 22.86 14.28 -0.23
CA LEU A 8 22.43 14.22 -1.63
C LEU A 8 22.48 15.58 -2.32
N LEU A 9 22.15 16.65 -1.61
CA LEU A 9 22.26 18.02 -2.10
C LEU A 9 23.71 18.40 -2.37
N GLU A 10 24.63 18.08 -1.43
CA GLU A 10 26.07 18.29 -1.59
C GLU A 10 26.63 17.51 -2.80
N ALA A 11 26.13 16.30 -3.04
CA ALA A 11 26.51 15.48 -4.19
C ALA A 11 25.88 15.95 -5.52
N GLY A 12 24.97 16.93 -5.50
CA GLY A 12 24.23 17.39 -6.68
C GLY A 12 23.21 16.37 -7.21
N ASP A 13 22.80 15.39 -6.40
CA ASP A 13 21.80 14.40 -6.80
C ASP A 13 20.40 15.05 -6.78
N PRO A 14 19.64 15.00 -7.90
CA PRO A 14 18.29 15.58 -7.97
C PRO A 14 17.31 15.02 -6.93
N ARG A 15 17.59 13.84 -6.37
CA ARG A 15 16.82 13.23 -5.29
C ARG A 15 16.92 14.03 -3.99
N GLY A 16 18.03 14.74 -3.74
CA GLY A 16 18.20 15.64 -2.60
C GLY A 16 17.21 16.79 -2.65
N THR A 17 17.15 17.51 -3.78
CA THR A 17 16.17 18.58 -4.01
C THR A 17 14.74 18.08 -3.89
N PHE A 18 14.45 16.93 -4.50
CA PHE A 18 13.13 16.32 -4.42
C PHE A 18 12.71 15.99 -2.98
N ALA A 19 13.60 15.34 -2.20
CA ALA A 19 13.33 15.01 -0.80
C ALA A 19 13.16 16.25 0.08
N SER A 20 13.98 17.28 -0.13
CA SER A 20 13.90 18.56 0.58
C SER A 20 12.55 19.26 0.37
N LEU A 21 12.07 19.33 -0.88
CA LEU A 21 10.75 19.89 -1.18
C LEU A 21 9.62 19.09 -0.54
N GLN A 22 9.71 17.76 -0.50
CA GLN A 22 8.71 16.94 0.19
C GLN A 22 8.68 17.20 1.69
N LEU A 23 9.85 17.30 2.34
CA LEU A 23 9.96 17.65 3.76
C LEU A 23 9.41 19.06 4.05
N LEU A 24 9.69 20.02 3.18
CA LEU A 24 9.13 21.37 3.28
C LEU A 24 7.60 21.34 3.21
N GLY A 25 7.04 20.47 2.36
CA GLY A 25 5.62 20.20 2.24
C GLY A 25 4.96 19.61 3.49
N GLU A 26 5.72 18.93 4.36
CA GLU A 26 5.22 18.44 5.65
C GLU A 26 5.06 19.58 6.68
N HIS A 27 5.82 20.66 6.55
CA HIS A 27 5.78 21.81 7.46
C HIS A 27 4.86 22.93 6.99
N ARG A 28 4.76 23.13 5.67
CA ARG A 28 3.85 24.12 5.07
C ARG A 28 3.36 23.67 3.70
N PRO A 29 2.21 24.18 3.22
CA PRO A 29 1.81 24.00 1.84
C PRO A 29 2.91 24.46 0.86
N LEU A 30 3.16 23.66 -0.16
CA LEU A 30 4.06 24.02 -1.27
C LEU A 30 3.38 25.03 -2.18
N THR A 31 4.16 26.00 -2.64
CA THR A 31 3.75 26.94 -3.69
C THR A 31 3.53 26.21 -5.01
N SER A 32 2.79 26.79 -5.94
CA SER A 32 2.55 26.19 -7.26
C SER A 32 3.84 25.94 -8.06
N LYS A 33 4.89 26.75 -7.83
CA LYS A 33 6.21 26.55 -8.45
C LYS A 33 6.89 25.29 -7.88
N GLU A 34 6.93 25.16 -6.56
CA GLU A 34 7.52 24.01 -5.86
C GLU A 34 6.78 22.71 -6.22
N GLN A 35 5.44 22.74 -6.32
CA GLN A 35 4.65 21.58 -6.75
C GLN A 35 5.01 21.13 -8.17
N LYS A 36 5.14 22.08 -9.11
CA LYS A 36 5.57 21.79 -10.49
C LYS A 36 6.98 21.22 -10.53
N GLU A 37 7.88 21.71 -9.68
CA GLU A 37 9.25 21.23 -9.55
C GLU A 37 9.30 19.79 -9.02
N VAL A 38 8.57 19.48 -7.94
CA VAL A 38 8.42 18.11 -7.42
C VAL A 38 7.90 17.17 -8.50
N ALA A 39 6.84 17.58 -9.22
CA ALA A 39 6.26 16.77 -10.29
C ALA A 39 7.24 16.56 -11.46
N GLY A 40 7.99 17.61 -11.84
CA GLY A 40 9.01 17.56 -12.88
C GLY A 40 10.17 16.64 -12.52
N LEU A 41 10.70 16.76 -11.29
CA LEU A 41 11.76 15.91 -10.76
C LEU A 41 11.32 14.44 -10.74
N LEU A 42 10.12 14.15 -10.25
CA LEU A 42 9.58 12.79 -10.26
C LEU A 42 9.42 12.27 -11.69
N LYS A 43 8.84 13.05 -12.60
CA LYS A 43 8.64 12.64 -14.00
C LYS A 43 9.98 12.31 -14.69
N ALA A 44 11.00 13.13 -14.47
CA ALA A 44 12.31 12.95 -15.10
C ALA A 44 13.10 11.78 -14.51
N ASN A 45 12.98 11.52 -13.19
CA ASN A 45 13.87 10.60 -12.49
C ASN A 45 13.20 9.30 -12.01
N ARG A 46 11.88 9.13 -12.17
CA ARG A 46 11.13 7.97 -11.64
C ARG A 46 11.77 6.63 -12.01
N SER A 47 12.14 6.44 -13.27
CA SER A 47 12.74 5.18 -13.74
C SER A 47 14.06 4.88 -13.00
N VAL A 48 14.93 5.89 -12.91
CA VAL A 48 16.23 5.78 -12.23
C VAL A 48 16.05 5.52 -10.74
N TRP A 49 15.13 6.24 -10.09
CA TRP A 49 14.88 6.09 -8.65
C TRP A 49 14.20 4.80 -8.26
N LEU A 50 13.39 4.21 -9.14
CA LEU A 50 12.82 2.87 -8.94
C LEU A 50 13.85 1.77 -9.15
N GLY A 51 14.87 1.99 -9.99
CA GLY A 51 15.92 1.02 -10.23
C GLY A 51 15.36 -0.34 -10.64
N SER A 52 15.79 -1.40 -9.92
CA SER A 52 15.35 -2.77 -10.20
C SER A 52 13.84 -2.98 -9.99
N LEU A 53 13.22 -2.17 -9.11
CA LEU A 53 11.79 -2.25 -8.82
C LEU A 53 10.93 -1.77 -9.99
N GLY A 54 11.48 -1.00 -10.93
CA GLY A 54 10.71 -0.40 -12.03
C GLY A 54 9.93 -1.42 -12.87
N ALA A 55 10.45 -2.64 -13.02
CA ALA A 55 9.76 -3.73 -13.71
C ALA A 55 8.77 -4.51 -12.82
N ALA A 56 8.94 -4.42 -11.50
CA ALA A 56 8.16 -5.13 -10.50
C ALA A 56 6.98 -4.33 -9.95
N VAL A 57 6.89 -3.05 -10.24
CA VAL A 57 5.78 -2.19 -9.82
C VAL A 57 5.07 -1.58 -11.03
N GLU A 58 3.89 -1.02 -10.80
CA GLU A 58 3.23 -0.13 -11.74
C GLU A 58 3.71 1.31 -11.51
N PRO A 59 4.57 1.89 -12.36
CA PRO A 59 5.15 3.20 -12.11
C PRO A 59 4.09 4.29 -11.91
N ALA A 60 2.96 4.23 -12.61
CA ALA A 60 1.88 5.21 -12.47
C ALA A 60 1.32 5.27 -11.03
N ASN A 61 1.34 4.15 -10.32
CA ASN A 61 0.76 3.98 -8.98
C ASN A 61 1.82 4.05 -7.87
N THR A 62 3.01 4.57 -8.18
CA THR A 62 4.06 4.77 -7.17
C THR A 62 3.94 6.14 -6.54
N ARG A 63 4.10 6.21 -5.21
CA ARG A 63 4.28 7.47 -4.49
C ARG A 63 5.59 7.44 -3.74
N PHE A 64 6.29 8.56 -3.80
CA PHE A 64 7.52 8.76 -3.07
C PHE A 64 7.25 9.66 -1.87
N ARG A 65 7.92 9.38 -0.75
CA ARG A 65 7.90 10.20 0.46
C ARG A 65 9.33 10.39 0.93
N ARG A 66 9.70 11.64 1.19
CA ARG A 66 11.05 12.05 1.60
C ARG A 66 12.14 11.47 0.68
N GLY A 67 11.85 11.46 -0.63
CA GLY A 67 12.73 10.94 -1.67
C GLY A 67 12.73 9.43 -1.88
N LEU A 68 12.04 8.64 -1.06
CA LEU A 68 12.07 7.18 -1.11
C LEU A 68 10.72 6.63 -1.55
N LEU A 69 10.71 5.43 -2.16
CA LEU A 69 9.45 4.78 -2.54
C LEU A 69 8.68 4.42 -1.27
N SER A 70 7.45 4.90 -1.15
CA SER A 70 6.61 4.74 0.04
C SER A 70 5.32 3.99 -0.25
N VAL A 71 4.73 4.20 -1.43
CA VAL A 71 3.55 3.47 -1.90
C VAL A 71 3.85 2.83 -3.25
N ALA A 72 3.48 1.57 -3.43
CA ALA A 72 3.60 0.88 -4.69
C ALA A 72 2.48 -0.13 -4.94
N THR A 73 2.08 -0.27 -6.21
CA THR A 73 1.33 -1.42 -6.70
C THR A 73 2.30 -2.39 -7.37
N ALA A 74 2.44 -3.58 -6.81
CA ALA A 74 3.26 -4.65 -7.34
C ALA A 74 2.66 -5.29 -8.58
N LYS A 75 3.53 -5.85 -9.43
CA LYS A 75 3.20 -6.80 -10.49
C LYS A 75 3.60 -8.18 -9.99
N PRO A 76 2.68 -9.00 -9.42
CA PRO A 76 3.04 -10.19 -8.66
C PRO A 76 3.97 -11.16 -9.40
N LYS A 77 3.74 -11.38 -10.69
CA LYS A 77 4.56 -12.25 -11.54
C LYS A 77 6.01 -11.78 -11.74
N ARG A 78 6.32 -10.52 -11.39
CA ARG A 78 7.62 -9.86 -11.57
C ARG A 78 8.39 -9.71 -10.26
N ILE A 79 7.76 -9.92 -9.11
CA ILE A 79 8.42 -9.88 -7.80
C ILE A 79 8.93 -11.27 -7.47
N LYS A 80 10.22 -11.52 -7.72
CA LYS A 80 10.88 -12.80 -7.41
C LYS A 80 12.38 -12.66 -7.33
N GLY A 81 13.03 -13.56 -6.59
CA GLY A 81 14.49 -13.61 -6.43
C GLY A 81 15.07 -12.26 -6.02
N ALA A 82 16.12 -11.83 -6.74
CA ALA A 82 16.84 -10.58 -6.46
C ALA A 82 15.96 -9.33 -6.39
N VAL A 83 14.83 -9.27 -7.12
CA VAL A 83 13.93 -8.11 -7.07
C VAL A 83 13.20 -8.01 -5.74
N LEU A 84 12.87 -9.15 -5.11
CA LEU A 84 12.25 -9.18 -3.79
C LEU A 84 13.28 -8.91 -2.67
N GLU A 85 14.56 -9.21 -2.94
CA GLU A 85 15.69 -8.92 -2.08
C GLU A 85 16.18 -7.47 -2.15
N ASP A 86 15.64 -6.66 -3.07
CA ASP A 86 16.04 -5.26 -3.22
C ASP A 86 15.76 -4.46 -1.93
N PRO A 87 16.77 -3.78 -1.34
CA PRO A 87 16.60 -3.00 -0.12
C PRO A 87 15.58 -1.86 -0.21
N ALA A 88 15.25 -1.39 -1.41
CA ALA A 88 14.26 -0.33 -1.62
C ALA A 88 12.85 -0.75 -1.14
N TRP A 89 12.56 -2.05 -1.01
CA TRP A 89 11.33 -2.52 -0.36
C TRP A 89 11.22 -2.11 1.10
N ARG A 90 12.34 -1.85 1.79
CA ARG A 90 12.35 -1.48 3.20
C ARG A 90 11.77 -0.10 3.47
N THR A 91 11.59 0.73 2.46
CA THR A 91 10.97 2.06 2.61
C THR A 91 9.50 2.07 2.23
N VAL A 92 8.99 0.95 1.67
CA VAL A 92 7.60 0.84 1.25
C VAL A 92 6.72 0.64 2.49
N GLU A 93 5.83 1.59 2.69
CA GLU A 93 4.88 1.63 3.81
C GLU A 93 3.51 1.10 3.41
N GLN A 94 3.19 1.20 2.13
CA GLN A 94 1.97 0.67 1.55
C GLN A 94 2.28 -0.11 0.26
N LEU A 95 1.87 -1.38 0.24
CA LEU A 95 2.09 -2.26 -0.91
C LEU A 95 0.77 -2.91 -1.34
N HIS A 96 0.47 -2.83 -2.63
CA HIS A 96 -0.61 -3.61 -3.22
C HIS A 96 -0.01 -4.79 -3.95
N SER A 97 -0.24 -6.02 -3.49
CA SER A 97 0.39 -7.21 -4.06
C SER A 97 -0.42 -8.46 -3.71
N THR A 98 0.06 -9.63 -4.11
CA THR A 98 -0.44 -10.91 -3.59
C THR A 98 0.10 -11.19 -2.19
N VAL A 99 -0.62 -12.01 -1.44
CA VAL A 99 -0.28 -12.44 -0.07
C VAL A 99 1.14 -12.95 0.07
N ALA A 100 1.59 -13.79 -0.89
CA ALA A 100 2.90 -14.43 -0.84
C ALA A 100 4.07 -13.45 -0.68
N HIS A 101 3.95 -12.22 -1.19
CA HIS A 101 5.02 -11.22 -1.09
C HIS A 101 5.04 -10.48 0.23
N LEU A 102 3.91 -10.41 0.94
CA LEU A 102 3.71 -9.54 2.11
C LEU A 102 4.46 -10.01 3.35
N GLN A 103 4.87 -11.28 3.39
CA GLN A 103 5.64 -11.87 4.50
C GLN A 103 7.15 -11.70 4.34
N HIS A 104 7.62 -11.04 3.27
CA HIS A 104 9.05 -10.98 2.99
C HIS A 104 9.80 -10.09 4.01
N PRO A 105 10.99 -10.50 4.50
CA PRO A 105 11.75 -9.74 5.51
C PRO A 105 12.18 -8.33 5.10
N ASN A 106 12.18 -8.00 3.80
CA ASN A 106 12.49 -6.64 3.36
C ASN A 106 11.30 -5.67 3.44
N LEU A 107 10.09 -6.12 3.76
CA LEU A 107 8.91 -5.27 3.91
C LEU A 107 8.72 -4.78 5.36
N VAL A 108 9.83 -4.42 6.02
CA VAL A 108 9.82 -4.03 7.45
C VAL A 108 9.04 -2.76 7.77
N SER A 109 8.92 -1.84 6.81
CA SER A 109 8.19 -0.59 6.96
C SER A 109 6.74 -0.71 6.52
N LEU A 110 6.31 -1.87 6.02
CA LEU A 110 4.94 -2.09 5.59
C LEU A 110 4.00 -1.90 6.78
N ARG A 111 3.01 -1.02 6.62
CA ARG A 111 1.95 -0.74 7.60
C ARG A 111 0.56 -0.89 6.99
N ARG A 112 0.47 -0.81 5.66
CA ARG A 112 -0.77 -0.87 4.89
C ARG A 112 -0.66 -1.87 3.75
N ILE A 113 -1.69 -2.68 3.56
CA ILE A 113 -1.77 -3.69 2.50
C ILE A 113 -3.10 -3.53 1.76
N GLY A 114 -3.08 -3.75 0.44
CA GLY A 114 -4.29 -4.06 -0.31
C GLY A 114 -4.03 -5.05 -1.44
N THR A 115 -5.08 -5.62 -2.03
CA THR A 115 -4.99 -6.59 -3.13
C THR A 115 -5.96 -6.19 -4.24
N ALA A 116 -5.50 -5.25 -5.07
CA ALA A 116 -6.05 -4.74 -6.33
C ALA A 116 -6.03 -3.21 -6.31
N TYR A 117 -5.44 -2.62 -7.35
CA TYR A 117 -5.56 -1.19 -7.60
C TYR A 117 -6.79 -0.97 -8.50
N VAL A 118 -7.83 -0.34 -7.97
CA VAL A 118 -8.92 0.21 -8.78
C VAL A 118 -8.50 1.65 -9.15
N PRO A 119 -8.38 2.01 -10.44
CA PRO A 119 -8.11 3.39 -10.82
C PRO A 119 -9.30 4.28 -10.42
N ASP A 120 -9.02 5.32 -9.64
CA ASP A 120 -9.99 6.28 -9.08
C ASP A 120 -10.82 7.01 -10.15
N PRO A 121 -12.16 7.13 -10.01
CA PRO A 121 -12.94 8.02 -10.87
C PRO A 121 -12.82 9.52 -10.52
N THR A 122 -12.51 9.95 -9.29
CA THR A 122 -12.20 11.35 -8.94
C THR A 122 -11.62 11.50 -7.51
N ASP A 123 -10.30 11.68 -7.43
CA ASP A 123 -9.41 11.85 -6.25
C ASP A 123 -9.98 12.44 -4.95
N THR A 124 -9.97 11.65 -3.87
CA THR A 124 -9.59 12.12 -2.52
C THR A 124 -8.87 11.04 -1.69
N LYS A 125 -7.53 11.10 -1.70
CA LYS A 125 -6.63 10.67 -0.59
C LYS A 125 -6.82 9.24 -0.05
N SER A 126 -6.41 8.28 -0.87
CA SER A 126 -5.78 6.99 -0.49
C SER A 126 -6.70 5.92 0.12
N LEU A 127 -7.42 5.19 -0.74
CA LEU A 127 -8.16 3.96 -0.39
C LEU A 127 -7.92 2.88 -1.49
N VAL A 128 -7.71 1.62 -1.07
CA VAL A 128 -7.14 0.42 -1.69
C VAL A 128 -7.75 -0.92 -1.16
N GLY A 129 -8.66 -1.59 -1.89
CA GLY A 129 -9.29 -2.89 -1.55
C GLY A 129 -8.41 -4.15 -1.60
N PHE A 130 -8.73 -5.18 -0.82
CA PHE A 130 -8.59 -6.61 -1.19
C PHE A 130 -9.72 -6.95 -2.17
N ALA A 131 -9.66 -8.08 -2.86
CA ALA A 131 -10.78 -8.69 -3.56
C ALA A 131 -10.68 -10.20 -3.39
N ILE A 132 -11.78 -10.87 -3.05
CA ILE A 132 -11.81 -12.32 -2.83
C ILE A 132 -12.88 -12.90 -3.76
N ASP A 133 -12.54 -13.06 -5.03
CA ASP A 133 -13.45 -13.66 -6.04
C ASP A 133 -12.83 -14.83 -6.83
N GLY A 134 -11.57 -15.21 -6.52
CA GLY A 134 -10.87 -16.31 -7.18
C GLY A 134 -10.53 -16.09 -8.67
N LYS A 135 -10.77 -14.89 -9.24
CA LYS A 135 -10.42 -14.58 -10.64
C LYS A 135 -9.67 -13.24 -10.72
N GLY A 136 -8.41 -13.28 -11.17
CA GLY A 136 -7.67 -12.07 -11.54
C GLY A 136 -6.50 -11.65 -10.66
N GLY A 137 -5.83 -12.58 -9.96
CA GLY A 137 -4.66 -12.25 -9.12
C GLY A 137 -5.03 -11.84 -7.69
N ASN A 138 -6.29 -12.02 -7.33
CA ASN A 138 -6.84 -11.96 -5.98
C ASN A 138 -6.37 -13.17 -5.16
N PRO A 139 -6.06 -13.00 -3.87
CA PRO A 139 -5.62 -14.10 -3.03
C PRO A 139 -6.74 -15.12 -2.83
N THR A 140 -6.39 -16.41 -2.85
CA THR A 140 -7.33 -17.48 -2.50
C THR A 140 -7.64 -17.44 -1.00
N TRP A 141 -8.73 -18.08 -0.59
CA TRP A 141 -9.06 -18.22 0.83
C TRP A 141 -7.93 -18.92 1.62
N GLU A 142 -7.28 -19.92 1.02
CA GLU A 142 -6.13 -20.62 1.62
C GLU A 142 -4.91 -19.69 1.78
N GLU A 143 -4.64 -18.84 0.78
CA GLU A 143 -3.59 -17.82 0.89
C GLU A 143 -3.91 -16.82 1.98
N MET A 144 -5.17 -16.36 2.08
CA MET A 144 -5.62 -15.49 3.17
C MET A 144 -5.45 -16.18 4.53
N GLN A 145 -5.80 -17.47 4.66
CA GLN A 145 -5.56 -18.24 5.88
C GLN A 145 -4.07 -18.32 6.24
N ALA A 146 -3.19 -18.50 5.26
CA ALA A 146 -1.75 -18.49 5.48
C ALA A 146 -1.22 -17.11 5.92
N LEU A 147 -1.73 -16.02 5.36
CA LEU A 147 -1.45 -14.66 5.82
C LEU A 147 -1.92 -14.48 7.26
N MET A 148 -3.14 -14.92 7.55
CA MET A 148 -3.76 -14.77 8.85
C MET A 148 -3.07 -15.58 9.95
N ALA A 149 -2.55 -16.77 9.62
CA ALA A 149 -1.78 -17.60 10.55
C ALA A 149 -0.42 -16.97 10.91
N LYS A 150 0.13 -16.12 10.05
CA LYS A 150 1.41 -15.43 10.22
C LYS A 150 1.31 -14.00 9.67
N PRO A 151 0.62 -13.10 10.38
CA PRO A 151 0.40 -11.74 9.92
C PRO A 151 1.74 -10.99 9.86
N PRO A 152 1.95 -10.12 8.84
CA PRO A 152 3.06 -9.18 8.87
C PRO A 152 2.95 -8.33 10.14
N ARG A 153 4.08 -8.08 10.81
CA ARG A 153 4.07 -7.32 12.07
C ARG A 153 3.78 -5.85 11.81
N GLY A 154 2.96 -5.24 12.67
CA GLY A 154 2.71 -3.79 12.67
C GLY A 154 1.77 -3.31 11.56
N ILE A 155 0.93 -4.19 11.01
CA ILE A 155 -0.14 -3.77 10.12
C ILE A 155 -1.26 -3.15 10.95
N THR A 156 -1.45 -1.84 10.78
CA THR A 156 -2.50 -1.07 11.47
C THR A 156 -3.68 -0.74 10.56
N HIS A 157 -3.55 -0.99 9.26
CA HIS A 157 -4.59 -0.71 8.28
C HIS A 157 -4.69 -1.83 7.24
N LEU A 158 -5.89 -2.40 7.11
CA LEU A 158 -6.25 -3.46 6.19
C LEU A 158 -7.47 -3.00 5.42
N GLU A 159 -7.42 -2.98 4.10
CA GLU A 159 -8.58 -2.57 3.34
C GLU A 159 -8.96 -3.64 2.34
N THR A 160 -10.16 -4.21 2.51
CA THR A 160 -10.62 -5.49 1.94
C THR A 160 -11.98 -5.39 1.26
N GLN A 161 -12.13 -5.91 0.04
CA GLN A 161 -13.42 -6.31 -0.51
C GLN A 161 -13.67 -7.73 -0.02
N ILE A 162 -14.60 -7.83 0.93
CA ILE A 162 -15.05 -9.11 1.44
C ILE A 162 -16.27 -9.50 0.62
N VAL A 163 -16.20 -10.64 -0.08
CA VAL A 163 -17.40 -11.28 -0.60
C VAL A 163 -18.09 -11.94 0.60
N LEU A 164 -19.12 -11.27 1.13
CA LEU A 164 -19.71 -11.56 2.45
C LEU A 164 -20.48 -12.88 2.57
N ASP A 165 -20.52 -13.69 1.51
CA ASP A 165 -21.20 -14.98 1.52
C ASP A 165 -20.34 -16.17 1.97
N ASP A 166 -19.03 -15.98 2.18
CA ASP A 166 -18.14 -17.03 2.68
C ASP A 166 -17.98 -16.95 4.22
N PRO A 167 -18.41 -17.98 4.98
CA PRO A 167 -18.28 -18.04 6.43
C PRO A 167 -16.83 -18.03 6.94
N GLY A 168 -15.84 -18.26 6.08
CA GLY A 168 -14.43 -18.15 6.42
C GLY A 168 -14.02 -16.74 6.88
N HIS A 169 -14.58 -15.69 6.28
CA HIS A 169 -14.16 -14.30 6.48
C HIS A 169 -14.33 -13.77 7.91
N ALA A 170 -15.11 -14.45 8.76
CA ALA A 170 -15.27 -14.11 10.18
C ALA A 170 -13.98 -14.26 11.01
N ARG A 171 -12.92 -14.89 10.47
CA ARG A 171 -11.63 -15.14 11.18
C ARG A 171 -10.52 -14.12 10.91
N ILE A 172 -10.70 -13.21 9.95
CA ILE A 172 -9.82 -12.06 9.71
C ILE A 172 -9.49 -11.24 10.99
N PRO A 173 -10.40 -11.03 11.95
CA PRO A 173 -10.14 -10.17 13.10
C PRO A 173 -9.07 -10.73 14.05
N GLU A 174 -9.08 -12.05 14.26
CA GLU A 174 -8.18 -12.73 15.19
C GLU A 174 -6.73 -12.70 14.70
N ALA A 175 -6.56 -12.58 13.38
CA ALA A 175 -5.27 -12.55 12.72
C ALA A 175 -4.58 -11.18 12.74
N PHE A 176 -5.33 -10.10 12.96
CA PHE A 176 -4.80 -8.72 12.94
C PHE A 176 -5.21 -7.97 14.20
N PRO A 177 -4.61 -8.30 15.37
CA PRO A 177 -5.01 -7.70 16.65
C PRO A 177 -4.70 -6.19 16.74
N ASP A 178 -3.74 -5.70 15.95
CA ASP A 178 -3.30 -4.30 15.94
C ASP A 178 -4.06 -3.43 14.90
N LEU A 179 -5.16 -3.95 14.34
CA LEU A 179 -5.88 -3.31 13.25
C LEU A 179 -6.70 -2.11 13.73
N GLU A 180 -6.31 -0.91 13.32
CA GLU A 180 -6.97 0.34 13.72
C GLU A 180 -8.06 0.77 12.74
N THR A 181 -7.94 0.38 11.47
CA THR A 181 -8.86 0.82 10.42
C THR A 181 -9.09 -0.27 9.39
N VAL A 182 -10.36 -0.44 9.02
CA VAL A 182 -10.79 -1.26 7.89
C VAL A 182 -11.63 -0.46 6.93
N ALA A 183 -11.28 -0.52 5.66
CA ALA A 183 -12.15 -0.07 4.58
C ALA A 183 -12.76 -1.29 3.88
N LEU A 184 -14.08 -1.26 3.70
CA LEU A 184 -14.90 -2.31 3.10
C LEU A 184 -15.51 -1.79 1.81
N TRP A 185 -15.30 -2.53 0.72
CA TRP A 185 -16.00 -2.30 -0.54
C TRP A 185 -17.23 -3.20 -0.62
N ALA A 186 -18.42 -2.60 -0.66
CA ALA A 186 -19.68 -3.33 -0.85
C ALA A 186 -20.17 -3.14 -2.29
N TYR A 187 -19.94 -4.13 -3.15
CA TYR A 187 -20.57 -4.13 -4.47
C TYR A 187 -22.05 -4.46 -4.30
N TYR A 188 -22.91 -3.54 -4.74
CA TYR A 188 -24.37 -3.66 -4.73
C TYR A 188 -24.84 -4.92 -5.46
N ALA A 189 -25.01 -6.02 -4.72
CA ALA A 189 -25.98 -7.04 -5.06
C ALA A 189 -27.28 -6.68 -4.31
N GLU A 190 -28.38 -6.50 -5.04
CA GLU A 190 -29.70 -6.31 -4.42
C GLU A 190 -29.95 -7.44 -3.39
N GLY A 191 -30.34 -7.09 -2.16
CA GLY A 191 -30.58 -8.07 -1.08
C GLY A 191 -29.48 -8.20 -0.01
N PHE A 192 -28.58 -7.22 0.09
CA PHE A 192 -27.49 -7.18 1.07
C PHE A 192 -27.95 -7.32 2.54
N GLN A 193 -27.35 -8.26 3.28
CA GLN A 193 -27.42 -8.35 4.74
C GLN A 193 -26.02 -8.59 5.33
N ILE A 194 -25.61 -7.71 6.25
CA ILE A 194 -24.42 -7.95 7.09
C ILE A 194 -24.77 -9.08 8.05
N ARG A 195 -24.13 -10.26 7.91
CA ARG A 195 -24.30 -11.35 8.87
C ARG A 195 -23.76 -10.94 10.25
N ASP A 196 -24.40 -11.41 11.32
CA ASP A 196 -24.11 -11.01 12.71
C ASP A 196 -22.62 -11.10 13.10
N GLY A 197 -21.90 -12.10 12.57
CA GLY A 197 -20.46 -12.27 12.83
C GLY A 197 -19.57 -11.14 12.28
N LEU A 198 -19.93 -10.55 11.13
CA LEU A 198 -19.20 -9.42 10.56
C LEU A 198 -19.53 -8.11 11.30
N ALA A 199 -20.80 -7.90 11.66
CA ALA A 199 -21.22 -6.72 12.41
C ALA A 199 -20.51 -6.62 13.77
N GLY A 200 -20.43 -7.75 14.49
CA GLY A 200 -19.70 -7.82 15.76
C GLY A 200 -18.19 -7.56 15.62
N TRP A 201 -17.59 -7.93 14.49
CA TRP A 201 -16.21 -7.60 14.19
C TRP A 201 -16.02 -6.10 13.87
N LEU A 202 -16.81 -5.55 12.96
CA LEU A 202 -16.70 -4.15 12.55
C LEU A 202 -16.87 -3.19 13.73
N ALA A 203 -17.72 -3.54 14.70
CA ALA A 203 -17.88 -2.79 15.94
C ALA A 203 -16.61 -2.73 16.83
N ARG A 204 -15.64 -3.64 16.63
CA ARG A 204 -14.37 -3.68 17.39
C ARG A 204 -13.25 -2.89 16.73
N ILE A 205 -13.44 -2.43 15.50
CA ILE A 205 -12.43 -1.67 14.77
C ILE A 205 -12.69 -0.18 15.04
N PRO A 206 -11.69 0.59 15.48
CA PRO A 206 -11.85 2.02 15.78
C PRO A 206 -12.40 2.83 14.62
N THR A 207 -12.09 2.44 13.38
CA THR A 207 -12.57 3.11 12.18
C THR A 207 -12.96 2.12 11.10
N VAL A 208 -14.24 2.13 10.72
CA VAL A 208 -14.77 1.37 9.59
C VAL A 208 -15.20 2.35 8.51
N ILE A 209 -14.67 2.20 7.30
CA ILE A 209 -15.01 3.00 6.14
C ILE A 209 -15.79 2.10 5.19
N LEU A 210 -17.06 2.43 4.95
CA LEU A 210 -17.87 1.78 3.92
C LEU A 210 -17.72 2.56 2.61
N MET A 211 -17.34 1.87 1.54
CA MET A 211 -17.16 2.41 0.20
C MET A 211 -17.97 1.66 -0.85
#